data_AF-K2RIR9-F1
#
_entry.id   AF-K2RIR9-F1
#
_cell.length_a   1.000
_cell.length_b   1.000
_cell.length_c   1.000
_cell.angle_alpha   90.00
_cell.angle_beta   90.00
_cell.angle_gamma   90.00
#
_symmetry.space_group_name_H-M   'P 1'
#
loop_
_entity.id
_entity.type
_entity.pdbx_description
1 polymer ?
#
loop_
_entity_poly.entity_id
_entity_poly.type
_entity_poly.pdbx_seq_one_letter_code
_entity_poly.pdbx_strand_id
1 'polypeptide(L)'
;MNDNPQASKSLAQLDPAASHAFVSPKKRINDGDDVSFFLTSTGYADIMTWLLQLNAAMFPRKTTSSYEAWQLNGEGIAFSEPVQRLRSLMEKLEAVIDEAPPDPGPRRFGNVSFRKWYEIVESRLPKLLDDALSPEILNFGNPQPSATSAKDELKAYLIGSFGSSQRLDYGTGHELSFLAFLGGIWKLGGFAKGEPGAEERGIVIGVVEPYLRLIRRLILTYTLEPAGSHGVWGLDDHSFVPYIFGSAQLSPPIQSAADIPGEGSLPDAPDPGDVSKKNIVERERQINMYFSAIGFIYDVKKGPFWEHSPILFDISGVRAGWAKINKV
;
A
#
# COMPACT_ATOMS: atom_id res chain seq x y z
N MET A 1 36.94 -5.89 2.90
CA MET A 1 35.54 -5.42 3.04
C MET A 1 34.71 -6.36 2.19
N ASN A 2 34.09 -7.36 2.82
CA ASN A 2 33.30 -8.36 2.13
C ASN A 2 31.91 -7.77 1.87
N ASP A 3 31.68 -7.33 0.64
CA ASP A 3 30.30 -7.16 0.16
C ASP A 3 29.66 -8.53 0.10
N ASN A 4 28.72 -8.77 1.02
CA ASN A 4 27.88 -9.95 1.01
C ASN A 4 26.69 -9.68 0.06
N PRO A 5 26.61 -10.29 -1.13
CA PRO A 5 25.64 -9.88 -2.16
C PRO A 5 24.18 -10.27 -1.87
N GLN A 6 23.88 -10.86 -0.71
CA GLN A 6 22.60 -11.50 -0.39
C GLN A 6 21.90 -10.99 0.88
N ALA A 7 22.38 -9.91 1.51
CA ALA A 7 21.56 -9.21 2.48
C ALA A 7 20.49 -8.40 1.73
N SER A 8 19.20 -8.72 1.94
CA SER A 8 18.09 -7.90 1.47
C SER A 8 18.36 -6.45 1.81
N LYS A 9 18.52 -5.59 0.79
CA LYS A 9 18.71 -4.16 1.00
C LYS A 9 17.44 -3.61 1.65
N SER A 10 17.55 -3.15 2.89
CA SER A 10 16.50 -2.37 3.54
C SER A 10 16.63 -0.90 3.12
N LEU A 11 15.51 -0.20 3.08
CA LEU A 11 15.49 1.24 2.84
C LEU A 11 16.30 1.96 3.93
N ALA A 12 17.31 2.70 3.52
CA ALA A 12 18.23 3.37 4.43
C ALA A 12 17.51 4.47 5.23
N GLN A 13 17.74 4.48 6.54
CA GLN A 13 17.29 5.56 7.43
C GLN A 13 18.28 6.73 7.38
N LEU A 14 17.73 7.94 7.50
CA LEU A 14 18.49 9.17 7.63
C LEU A 14 19.03 9.30 9.05
N ASP A 15 20.23 9.85 9.18
CA ASP A 15 20.83 10.17 10.48
C ASP A 15 20.15 11.42 11.06
N PRO A 16 19.48 11.34 12.24
CA PRO A 16 18.87 12.50 12.89
C PRO A 16 19.88 13.59 13.28
N ALA A 17 21.16 13.25 13.43
CA ALA A 17 22.22 14.21 13.72
C ALA A 17 22.74 14.94 12.47
N ALA A 18 22.47 14.41 11.28
CA ALA A 18 22.86 15.04 10.03
C ALA A 18 21.85 16.12 9.61
N SER A 19 22.34 17.22 9.05
CA SER A 19 21.46 18.22 8.45
C SER A 19 20.77 17.63 7.21
N HIS A 20 19.44 17.76 7.16
CA HIS A 20 18.63 17.34 6.01
C HIS A 20 17.74 18.50 5.57
N ALA A 21 17.76 18.82 4.28
CA ALA A 21 16.93 19.86 3.70
C ALA A 21 15.69 19.23 3.04
N PHE A 22 14.54 19.37 3.70
CA PHE A 22 13.26 18.97 3.13
C PHE A 22 12.81 19.94 2.03
N VAL A 23 12.04 19.42 1.08
CA VAL A 23 11.58 20.21 -0.08
C VAL A 23 10.12 19.91 -0.36
N SER A 24 9.34 20.94 -0.65
CA SER A 24 7.95 20.74 -1.06
C SER A 24 7.91 19.93 -2.37
N PRO A 25 7.23 18.76 -2.39
CA PRO A 25 7.15 17.95 -3.59
C PRO A 25 6.51 18.72 -4.74
N LYS A 26 7.07 18.56 -5.94
CA LYS A 26 6.56 19.20 -7.16
C LYS A 26 6.63 18.24 -8.32
N LYS A 27 5.81 18.50 -9.34
CA LYS A 27 5.83 17.71 -10.56
C LYS A 27 7.22 17.76 -11.21
N ARG A 28 7.82 16.58 -11.39
CA ARG A 28 9.11 16.38 -12.04
C ARG A 28 9.05 15.49 -13.29
N ILE A 29 7.95 14.77 -13.47
CA ILE A 29 7.72 13.91 -14.63
C ILE A 29 6.64 14.56 -15.49
N ASN A 30 7.03 15.07 -16.66
CA ASN A 30 6.15 15.76 -17.60
C ASN A 30 6.01 15.01 -18.93
N ASP A 31 7.09 14.38 -19.38
CA ASP A 31 7.15 13.61 -20.62
C ASP A 31 7.98 12.31 -20.45
N GLY A 32 8.25 11.62 -21.57
CA GLY A 32 8.94 10.33 -21.58
C GLY A 32 10.42 10.38 -21.18
N ASP A 33 11.12 11.50 -21.41
CA ASP A 33 12.53 11.64 -21.03
C ASP A 33 12.64 11.78 -19.52
N ASP A 34 11.71 12.52 -18.90
CA ASP A 34 11.62 12.60 -17.43
C ASP A 34 11.33 11.22 -16.80
N VAL A 35 10.52 10.37 -17.43
CA VAL A 35 10.28 8.98 -16.98
C VAL A 35 11.59 8.19 -17.02
N SER A 36 12.35 8.31 -18.10
CA SER A 36 13.64 7.64 -18.25
C SER A 36 14.63 8.09 -17.17
N PHE A 37 14.67 9.39 -16.85
CA PHE A 37 15.44 9.90 -15.72
C PHE A 37 14.96 9.33 -14.38
N PHE A 38 13.64 9.33 -14.14
CA PHE A 38 13.05 8.82 -12.90
C PHE A 38 13.50 7.39 -12.60
N LEU A 39 13.51 6.49 -13.60
CA LEU A 39 13.94 5.09 -13.46
C LEU A 39 15.41 4.93 -13.00
N THR A 40 16.22 5.97 -13.15
CA THR A 40 17.63 6.01 -12.68
C THR A 40 17.82 6.83 -11.40
N SER A 41 16.76 7.46 -10.89
CA SER A 41 16.82 8.35 -9.74
C SER A 41 16.89 7.59 -8.40
N THR A 42 17.41 8.25 -7.37
CA THR A 42 17.35 7.75 -5.99
C THR A 42 15.92 7.51 -5.52
N GLY A 43 14.96 8.35 -5.95
CA GLY A 43 13.55 8.20 -5.59
C GLY A 43 12.96 6.88 -6.08
N TYR A 44 13.24 6.48 -7.32
CA TYR A 44 12.82 5.18 -7.84
C TYR A 44 13.49 4.01 -7.08
N ALA A 45 14.81 4.10 -6.87
CA ALA A 45 15.55 3.07 -6.14
C ALA A 45 15.01 2.88 -4.70
N ASP A 46 14.70 3.97 -4.01
CA ASP A 46 14.15 3.95 -2.66
C ASP A 46 12.73 3.37 -2.64
N ILE A 47 11.86 3.77 -3.57
CA ILE A 47 10.50 3.23 -3.70
C ILE A 47 10.54 1.71 -3.93
N MET A 48 11.39 1.25 -4.86
CA MET A 48 11.51 -0.18 -5.14
C MET A 48 12.07 -0.96 -3.96
N THR A 49 13.10 -0.42 -3.30
CA THR A 49 13.68 -1.03 -2.09
C THR A 49 12.62 -1.13 -0.98
N TRP A 50 11.83 -0.07 -0.79
CA TRP A 50 10.76 -0.04 0.19
C TRP A 50 9.66 -1.06 -0.07
N LEU A 51 9.16 -1.09 -1.31
CA LEU A 51 8.12 -2.04 -1.73
C LEU A 51 8.59 -3.49 -1.56
N LEU A 52 9.83 -3.80 -1.97
CA LEU A 52 10.40 -5.14 -1.84
C LEU A 52 10.66 -5.52 -0.38
N GLN A 53 11.06 -4.57 0.46
CA GLN A 53 11.23 -4.78 1.89
C GLN A 53 9.90 -5.16 2.56
N LEU A 54 8.82 -4.41 2.27
CA LEU A 54 7.47 -4.74 2.75
C LEU A 54 6.98 -6.08 2.20
N ASN A 55 7.21 -6.35 0.91
CA ASN A 55 6.82 -7.61 0.27
C ASN A 55 7.51 -8.81 0.93
N ALA A 56 8.83 -8.74 1.14
CA ALA A 56 9.61 -9.78 1.78
C ALA A 56 9.12 -10.08 3.22
N ALA A 57 8.65 -9.05 3.94
CA ALA A 57 8.08 -9.24 5.25
C ALA A 57 6.83 -10.13 5.18
N MET A 58 5.99 -9.99 4.16
CA MET A 58 4.70 -10.67 4.05
C MET A 58 4.76 -12.17 3.68
N PHE A 59 5.93 -12.71 3.37
CA PHE A 59 6.10 -14.16 3.21
C PHE A 59 5.95 -14.91 4.54
N PRO A 60 5.31 -16.09 4.55
CA PRO A 60 5.28 -16.95 5.74
C PRO A 60 6.69 -17.28 6.25
N ARG A 61 6.84 -17.50 7.57
CA ARG A 61 8.13 -17.82 8.19
C ARG A 61 8.19 -19.28 8.58
N LYS A 62 9.32 -19.95 8.32
CA LYS A 62 9.54 -21.32 8.83
C LYS A 62 9.68 -21.31 10.35
N THR A 63 9.02 -22.26 11.01
CA THR A 63 9.22 -22.55 12.43
C THR A 63 9.84 -23.94 12.58
N THR A 64 10.21 -24.35 13.81
CA THR A 64 10.89 -25.63 14.07
C THR A 64 10.12 -26.85 13.53
N SER A 65 8.79 -26.78 13.48
CA SER A 65 7.92 -27.90 13.08
C SER A 65 6.87 -27.55 12.02
N SER A 66 6.75 -26.28 11.62
CA SER A 66 5.72 -25.82 10.67
C SER A 66 6.11 -24.47 10.04
N TYR A 67 5.13 -23.58 9.86
CA TYR A 67 5.30 -22.20 9.47
C TYR A 67 4.32 -21.30 10.21
N GLU A 68 4.62 -20.00 10.19
CA GLU A 68 3.72 -18.94 10.60
C GLU A 68 3.35 -18.12 9.36
N ALA A 69 2.06 -17.98 9.09
CA ALA A 69 1.52 -17.18 8.00
C ALA A 69 0.74 -15.98 8.54
N TRP A 70 0.59 -14.96 7.71
CA TRP A 70 0.19 -13.63 8.15
C TRP A 70 -1.17 -13.28 7.56
N GLN A 71 -2.23 -13.65 8.26
CA GLN A 71 -3.59 -13.37 7.81
C GLN A 71 -4.05 -11.96 8.23
N LEU A 72 -4.90 -11.33 7.42
CA LEU A 72 -5.41 -9.97 7.68
C LEU A 72 -6.18 -9.85 9.00
N ASN A 73 -6.84 -10.92 9.42
CA ASN A 73 -7.62 -11.02 10.65
C ASN A 73 -6.95 -11.91 11.73
N GLY A 74 -5.66 -12.22 11.57
CA GLY A 74 -4.94 -13.08 12.51
C GLY A 74 -4.74 -12.39 13.86
N GLU A 75 -5.05 -13.09 14.96
CA GLU A 75 -4.90 -12.58 16.34
C GLU A 75 -3.43 -12.46 16.79
N GLY A 76 -2.47 -12.94 15.99
CA GLY A 76 -1.05 -13.03 16.35
C GLY A 76 -0.19 -11.79 16.05
N ILE A 77 -0.75 -10.72 15.49
CA ILE A 77 0.04 -9.56 15.06
C ILE A 77 -0.04 -8.44 16.08
N ALA A 78 1.01 -8.29 16.87
CA ALA A 78 1.19 -7.14 17.75
C ALA A 78 1.59 -5.91 16.92
N PHE A 79 0.87 -4.81 17.10
CA PHE A 79 1.18 -3.54 16.45
C PHE A 79 1.97 -2.64 17.40
N SER A 80 3.09 -2.08 16.92
CA SER A 80 3.85 -1.07 17.64
C SER A 80 3.03 0.21 17.86
N GLU A 81 3.47 1.08 18.78
CA GLU A 81 2.80 2.36 19.02
C GLU A 81 2.70 3.24 17.76
N PRO A 82 3.76 3.40 16.92
CA PRO A 82 3.65 4.11 15.65
C PRO A 82 2.60 3.51 14.69
N VAL A 83 2.56 2.18 14.58
CA VAL A 83 1.55 1.48 13.74
C VAL A 83 0.14 1.71 14.28
N GLN A 84 -0.06 1.63 15.59
CA GLN A 84 -1.37 1.90 16.21
C GLN A 84 -1.83 3.35 15.97
N ARG A 85 -0.92 4.32 16.03
CA ARG A 85 -1.24 5.74 15.75
C ARG A 85 -1.64 5.97 14.30
N LEU A 86 -0.94 5.35 13.34
CA LEU A 86 -1.30 5.40 11.93
C LEU A 86 -2.60 4.64 11.63
N ARG A 87 -2.87 3.54 12.34
CA ARG A 87 -4.16 2.86 12.26
C ARG A 87 -5.31 3.75 12.73
N SER A 88 -5.14 4.43 13.86
CA SER A 88 -6.11 5.42 14.35
C SER A 88 -6.29 6.59 13.38
N LEU A 89 -5.23 7.01 12.68
CA LEU A 89 -5.35 7.98 11.59
C LEU A 89 -6.28 7.47 10.47
N MET A 90 -6.15 6.21 10.05
CA MET A 90 -7.05 5.63 9.04
C MET A 90 -8.51 5.60 9.51
N GLU A 91 -8.75 5.22 10.76
CA GLU A 91 -10.09 5.22 11.37
C GLU A 91 -10.70 6.64 11.42
N LYS A 92 -9.90 7.64 11.80
CA LYS A 92 -10.32 9.06 11.78
C LYS A 92 -10.67 9.54 10.37
N LEU A 93 -9.88 9.16 9.35
CA LEU A 93 -10.14 9.52 7.95
C LEU A 93 -11.40 8.82 7.40
N GLU A 94 -11.61 7.57 7.80
CA GLU A 94 -12.81 6.80 7.45
C GLU A 94 -14.08 7.42 8.03
N ALA A 95 -14.03 7.90 9.28
CA ALA A 95 -15.16 8.59 9.92
C ALA A 95 -15.56 9.90 9.20
N VAL A 96 -14.64 10.55 8.48
CA VAL A 96 -14.97 11.77 7.70
C VAL A 96 -15.95 11.46 6.57
N ILE A 97 -16.06 10.20 6.11
CA ILE A 97 -17.06 9.80 5.10
C ILE A 97 -18.48 10.12 5.59
N ASP A 98 -18.76 9.92 6.88
CA ASP A 98 -20.07 10.17 7.46
C ASP A 98 -20.41 11.68 7.55
N GLU A 99 -19.38 12.54 7.57
CA GLU A 99 -19.52 14.01 7.56
C GLU A 99 -19.72 14.59 6.14
N ALA A 100 -19.41 13.79 5.11
CA ALA A 100 -19.54 14.15 3.70
C ALA A 100 -20.42 13.12 2.97
N PRO A 101 -21.71 12.97 3.35
CA PRO A 101 -22.57 11.97 2.73
C PRO A 101 -22.67 12.19 1.22
N PRO A 102 -22.79 11.10 0.42
CA PRO A 102 -22.89 11.21 -1.02
C PRO A 102 -24.17 11.95 -1.40
N ASP A 103 -24.05 12.93 -2.29
CA ASP A 103 -25.20 13.65 -2.79
C ASP A 103 -26.16 12.67 -3.51
N PRO A 104 -27.49 12.82 -3.35
CA PRO A 104 -28.48 11.87 -3.87
C PRO A 104 -28.64 11.95 -5.39
N GLY A 105 -29.25 10.91 -5.98
CA GLY A 105 -29.67 10.85 -7.39
C GLY A 105 -28.75 10.05 -8.31
N PRO A 106 -29.24 9.65 -9.51
CA PRO A 106 -28.46 8.90 -10.48
C PRO A 106 -27.34 9.76 -11.08
N ARG A 107 -26.14 9.20 -11.19
CA ARG A 107 -24.96 9.90 -11.71
C ARG A 107 -24.25 9.06 -12.76
N ARG A 108 -23.61 9.74 -13.71
CA ARG A 108 -22.76 9.11 -14.74
C ARG A 108 -21.28 9.13 -14.39
N PHE A 109 -20.85 10.06 -13.53
CA PHE A 109 -19.46 10.31 -13.15
C PHE A 109 -19.34 10.31 -11.62
N GLY A 110 -18.12 10.47 -11.12
CA GLY A 110 -17.84 10.55 -9.69
C GLY A 110 -18.73 11.52 -8.92
N ASN A 111 -19.00 11.19 -7.65
CA ASN A 111 -19.81 11.98 -6.75
C ASN A 111 -19.02 13.20 -6.25
N VAL A 112 -19.53 14.40 -6.52
CA VAL A 112 -18.91 15.67 -6.10
C VAL A 112 -18.74 15.82 -4.59
N SER A 113 -19.49 15.08 -3.75
CA SER A 113 -19.30 15.07 -2.30
C SER A 113 -17.90 14.58 -1.89
N PHE A 114 -17.17 13.87 -2.77
CA PHE A 114 -15.76 13.58 -2.55
C PHE A 114 -14.90 14.84 -2.40
N ARG A 115 -15.24 15.94 -3.09
CA ARG A 115 -14.55 17.24 -2.90
C ARG A 115 -14.71 17.74 -1.48
N LYS A 116 -15.93 17.65 -0.94
CA LYS A 116 -16.22 18.02 0.45
C LYS A 116 -15.42 17.14 1.43
N TRP A 117 -15.40 15.82 1.22
CA TRP A 117 -14.57 14.92 2.02
C TRP A 117 -13.09 15.32 1.99
N TYR A 118 -12.58 15.59 0.79
CA TYR A 118 -11.18 15.97 0.56
C TYR A 118 -10.82 17.29 1.24
N GLU A 119 -11.67 18.32 1.13
CA GLU A 119 -11.51 19.62 1.79
C GLU A 119 -11.51 19.49 3.32
N ILE A 120 -12.41 18.67 3.88
CA ILE A 120 -12.43 18.40 5.33
C ILE A 120 -11.12 17.73 5.76
N VAL A 121 -10.67 16.70 5.04
CA VAL A 121 -9.41 16.01 5.33
C VAL A 121 -8.23 16.98 5.24
N GLU A 122 -8.12 17.76 4.16
CA GLU A 122 -7.04 18.72 3.95
C GLU A 122 -6.96 19.74 5.10
N SER A 123 -8.11 20.26 5.55
CA SER A 123 -8.17 21.22 6.67
C SER A 123 -7.71 20.62 8.01
N ARG A 124 -7.95 19.32 8.23
CA ARG A 124 -7.62 18.61 9.47
C ARG A 124 -6.24 17.96 9.45
N LEU A 125 -5.64 17.82 8.26
CA LEU A 125 -4.42 17.06 8.04
C LEU A 125 -3.24 17.50 8.92
N PRO A 126 -3.00 18.79 9.19
CA PRO A 126 -1.92 19.21 10.08
C PRO A 126 -2.05 18.59 11.49
N LYS A 127 -3.25 18.59 12.05
CA LYS A 127 -3.53 18.04 13.39
C LYS A 127 -3.53 16.51 13.37
N LEU A 128 -4.07 15.91 12.32
CA LEU A 128 -4.03 14.46 12.12
C LEU A 128 -2.60 13.92 12.08
N LEU A 129 -1.67 14.64 11.44
CA LEU A 129 -0.25 14.30 11.44
C LEU A 129 0.41 14.47 12.82
N ASP A 130 0.06 15.52 13.57
CA ASP A 130 0.55 15.71 14.95
C ASP A 130 0.10 14.57 15.87
N ASP A 131 -1.13 14.08 15.69
CA ASP A 131 -1.64 12.95 16.45
C ASP A 131 -1.01 11.62 16.01
N ALA A 132 -0.70 11.47 14.72
CA ALA A 132 -0.23 10.21 14.15
C ALA A 132 1.29 9.98 14.29
N LEU A 133 2.10 11.05 14.30
CA LEU A 133 3.55 10.98 14.27
C LEU A 133 4.19 11.61 15.51
N SER A 134 5.35 11.11 15.93
CA SER A 134 6.03 11.66 17.09
C SER A 134 6.67 13.04 16.79
N PRO A 135 6.85 13.90 17.79
CA PRO A 135 7.50 15.21 17.60
C PRO A 135 8.91 15.10 17.02
N GLU A 136 9.63 14.02 17.29
CA GLU A 136 10.98 13.77 16.77
C GLU A 136 10.98 13.62 15.24
N ILE A 137 9.93 13.01 14.69
CA ILE A 137 9.77 12.84 13.24
C ILE A 137 9.30 14.14 12.59
N LEU A 138 8.36 14.83 13.22
CA LEU A 138 7.81 16.08 12.67
C LEU A 138 8.82 17.22 12.69
N ASN A 139 9.73 17.23 13.68
CA ASN A 139 10.80 18.21 13.82
C ASN A 139 12.18 17.67 13.41
N PHE A 140 12.22 16.60 12.60
CA PHE A 140 13.47 15.96 12.19
C PHE A 140 14.44 16.98 11.57
N GLY A 141 15.71 16.91 11.95
CA GLY A 141 16.75 17.78 11.42
C GLY A 141 16.71 19.24 11.89
N ASN A 142 15.88 19.57 12.89
CA ASN A 142 15.73 20.92 13.46
C ASN A 142 15.49 21.99 12.38
N PRO A 143 14.33 21.96 11.70
CA PRO A 143 14.08 22.83 10.56
C PRO A 143 14.13 24.31 10.96
N GLN A 144 14.74 25.13 10.10
CA GLN A 144 14.68 26.58 10.25
C GLN A 144 13.22 27.07 10.08
N PRO A 145 12.77 28.12 10.80
CA PRO A 145 11.35 28.52 10.82
C PRO A 145 10.71 28.86 9.47
N SER A 146 11.51 29.15 8.43
CA SER A 146 11.05 29.49 7.08
C SER A 146 11.30 28.40 6.03
N ALA A 147 11.89 27.27 6.43
CA ALA A 147 12.16 26.14 5.53
C ALA A 147 10.99 25.15 5.51
N THR A 148 10.86 24.40 4.42
CA THR A 148 9.97 23.23 4.39
C THR A 148 10.39 22.25 5.49
N SER A 149 9.44 21.76 6.26
CA SER A 149 9.67 20.76 7.31
C SER A 149 9.40 19.33 6.82
N ALA A 150 9.84 18.33 7.59
CA ALA A 150 9.46 16.93 7.37
C ALA A 150 7.94 16.76 7.30
N LYS A 151 7.22 17.46 8.19
CA LYS A 151 5.76 17.47 8.23
C LYS A 151 5.16 17.95 6.92
N ASP A 152 5.69 19.01 6.31
CA ASP A 152 5.16 19.56 5.05
C ASP A 152 5.33 18.59 3.88
N GLU A 153 6.49 17.92 3.81
CA GLU A 153 6.77 16.94 2.76
C GLU A 153 5.92 15.67 2.93
N LEU A 154 5.83 15.12 4.15
CA LEU A 154 4.96 13.98 4.45
C LEU A 154 3.48 14.28 4.19
N LYS A 155 3.02 15.49 4.53
CA LYS A 155 1.65 15.95 4.27
C LYS A 155 1.30 15.87 2.79
N ALA A 156 2.23 16.25 1.90
CA ALA A 156 2.01 16.22 0.47
C ALA A 156 1.80 14.80 -0.07
N TYR A 157 2.59 13.83 0.40
CA TYR A 157 2.41 12.42 0.02
C TYR A 157 1.11 11.84 0.60
N LEU A 158 0.76 12.17 1.84
CA LEU A 158 -0.47 11.68 2.47
C LEU A 158 -1.72 12.22 1.76
N ILE A 159 -1.83 13.53 1.53
CA ILE A 159 -3.02 14.10 0.86
C ILE A 159 -3.14 13.62 -0.60
N GLY A 160 -1.99 13.43 -1.27
CA GLY A 160 -1.92 12.86 -2.61
C GLY A 160 -2.35 11.40 -2.69
N SER A 161 -2.52 10.70 -1.56
CA SER A 161 -2.80 9.27 -1.53
C SER A 161 -4.26 8.86 -1.65
N PHE A 162 -5.22 9.80 -1.62
CA PHE A 162 -6.65 9.47 -1.53
C PHE A 162 -7.42 9.62 -2.87
N GLY A 163 -6.74 9.96 -3.96
CA GLY A 163 -7.36 10.25 -5.25
C GLY A 163 -7.29 11.73 -5.62
N SER A 164 -7.90 12.10 -6.75
CA SER A 164 -8.00 13.49 -7.20
C SER A 164 -9.39 14.05 -6.92
N SER A 165 -9.49 15.07 -6.05
CA SER A 165 -10.76 15.79 -5.81
C SER A 165 -11.27 16.54 -7.05
N GLN A 166 -10.37 16.95 -7.95
CA GLN A 166 -10.74 17.64 -9.17
C GLN A 166 -11.35 16.67 -10.19
N ARG A 167 -10.67 15.55 -10.44
CA ARG A 167 -11.05 14.55 -11.43
C ARG A 167 -12.04 13.50 -10.91
N LEU A 168 -12.21 13.41 -9.59
CA LEU A 168 -13.03 12.42 -8.90
C LEU A 168 -12.60 10.98 -9.23
N ASP A 169 -11.29 10.77 -9.30
CA ASP A 169 -10.66 9.51 -9.66
C ASP A 169 -9.68 9.00 -8.59
N TYR A 170 -9.40 7.70 -8.63
CA TYR A 170 -8.37 7.04 -7.82
C TYR A 170 -7.65 5.98 -8.66
N GLY A 171 -6.37 5.74 -8.40
CA GLY A 171 -5.59 4.72 -9.10
C GLY A 171 -4.21 4.49 -8.46
N THR A 172 -3.39 3.69 -9.13
CA THR A 172 -2.12 3.18 -8.61
C THR A 172 -1.09 4.26 -8.28
N GLY A 173 -1.15 5.44 -8.92
CA GLY A 173 -0.31 6.58 -8.55
C GLY A 173 -0.61 7.14 -7.15
N HIS A 174 -1.89 7.11 -6.74
CA HIS A 174 -2.32 7.51 -5.41
C HIS A 174 -1.93 6.46 -4.36
N GLU A 175 -2.10 5.18 -4.70
CA GLU A 175 -1.62 4.05 -3.89
C GLU A 175 -0.10 4.15 -3.63
N LEU A 176 0.67 4.47 -4.67
CA LEU A 176 2.11 4.70 -4.57
C LEU A 176 2.45 5.90 -3.68
N SER A 177 1.66 6.98 -3.73
CA SER A 177 1.83 8.14 -2.84
C SER A 177 1.66 7.75 -1.37
N PHE A 178 0.76 6.80 -1.05
CA PHE A 178 0.63 6.27 0.31
C PHE A 178 1.87 5.49 0.74
N LEU A 179 2.39 4.63 -0.13
CA LEU A 179 3.63 3.90 0.16
C LEU A 179 4.81 4.85 0.33
N ALA A 180 4.90 5.93 -0.46
CA ALA A 180 5.92 6.96 -0.32
C ALA A 180 5.80 7.71 1.01
N PHE A 181 4.58 8.00 1.48
CA PHE A 181 4.33 8.57 2.81
C PHE A 181 4.88 7.65 3.92
N LEU A 182 4.57 6.36 3.89
CA LEU A 182 5.09 5.39 4.85
C LEU A 182 6.61 5.22 4.74
N GLY A 183 7.15 5.22 3.52
CA GLY A 183 8.59 5.17 3.26
C GLY A 183 9.30 6.41 3.82
N GLY A 184 8.69 7.59 3.72
CA GLY A 184 9.18 8.82 4.34
C GLY A 184 9.29 8.68 5.86
N ILE A 185 8.25 8.17 6.52
CA ILE A 185 8.27 7.91 7.98
C ILE A 185 9.37 6.90 8.32
N TRP A 186 9.51 5.83 7.53
CA TRP A 186 10.58 4.84 7.71
C TRP A 186 11.97 5.47 7.62
N LYS A 187 12.22 6.28 6.59
CA LYS A 187 13.51 6.96 6.41
C LYS A 187 13.84 7.90 7.56
N LEU A 188 12.85 8.47 8.23
CA LEU A 188 13.05 9.33 9.41
C LEU A 188 13.20 8.53 10.72
N GLY A 189 13.11 7.19 10.67
CA GLY A 189 13.21 6.33 11.84
C GLY A 189 11.94 6.32 12.70
N GLY A 190 10.77 6.61 12.12
CA GLY A 190 9.50 6.77 12.83
C GLY A 190 8.78 5.48 13.25
N PHE A 191 9.36 4.32 12.96
CA PHE A 191 8.80 3.00 13.31
C PHE A 191 9.63 2.30 14.38
N ALA A 192 9.01 1.36 15.10
CA ALA A 192 9.69 0.66 16.18
C ALA A 192 10.82 -0.23 15.64
N LYS A 193 11.91 -0.31 16.40
CA LYS A 193 12.97 -1.28 16.13
C LYS A 193 12.57 -2.61 16.74
N GLY A 194 12.60 -3.67 15.94
CA GLY A 194 12.22 -5.01 16.38
C GLY A 194 12.86 -6.09 15.54
N GLU A 195 12.32 -7.30 15.65
CA GLU A 195 12.77 -8.44 14.83
C GLU A 195 12.60 -8.13 13.32
N PRO A 196 13.56 -8.54 12.47
CA PRO A 196 13.51 -8.25 11.05
C PRO A 196 12.20 -8.70 10.38
N GLY A 197 11.49 -7.75 9.76
CA GLY A 197 10.21 -8.01 9.09
C GLY A 197 8.98 -7.98 10.00
N ALA A 198 9.13 -7.87 11.32
CA ALA A 198 7.98 -7.79 12.23
C ALA A 198 7.30 -6.41 12.13
N GLU A 199 8.08 -5.34 12.16
CA GLU A 199 7.54 -3.98 12.05
C GLU A 199 6.97 -3.72 10.65
N GLU A 200 7.67 -4.16 9.60
CA GLU A 200 7.20 -4.05 8.21
C GLU A 200 5.88 -4.78 7.98
N ARG A 201 5.73 -5.97 8.56
CA ARG A 201 4.45 -6.70 8.58
C ARG A 201 3.37 -5.93 9.32
N GLY A 202 3.72 -5.35 10.47
CA GLY A 202 2.85 -4.47 11.24
C GLY A 202 2.37 -3.28 10.41
N ILE A 203 3.24 -2.68 9.59
CA ILE A 203 2.89 -1.60 8.67
C ILE A 203 1.93 -2.10 7.59
N VAL A 204 2.20 -3.23 6.95
CA VAL A 204 1.33 -3.75 5.88
C VAL A 204 -0.06 -4.10 6.41
N ILE A 205 -0.15 -4.90 7.47
CA ILE A 205 -1.46 -5.38 7.97
C ILE A 205 -2.15 -4.32 8.83
N GLY A 206 -1.39 -3.56 9.62
CA GLY A 206 -1.91 -2.57 10.55
C GLY A 206 -2.16 -1.19 9.94
N VAL A 207 -1.59 -0.87 8.78
CA VAL A 207 -1.73 0.46 8.15
C VAL A 207 -2.14 0.36 6.67
N VAL A 208 -1.44 -0.43 5.85
CA VAL A 208 -1.75 -0.54 4.41
C VAL A 208 -3.12 -1.20 4.18
N GLU A 209 -3.46 -2.29 4.88
CA GLU A 209 -4.79 -2.90 4.73
C GLU A 209 -5.93 -1.96 5.19
N PRO A 210 -5.88 -1.29 6.35
CA PRO A 210 -6.84 -0.25 6.70
C PRO A 210 -6.96 0.87 5.65
N TYR A 211 -5.84 1.32 5.07
CA TYR A 211 -5.86 2.27 3.96
C TYR A 211 -6.60 1.72 2.74
N LEU A 212 -6.31 0.49 2.30
CA LEU A 212 -7.01 -0.12 1.17
C LEU A 212 -8.52 -0.27 1.42
N ARG A 213 -8.92 -0.62 2.66
CA ARG A 213 -10.34 -0.65 3.05
C ARG A 213 -10.99 0.73 2.99
N LEU A 214 -10.32 1.77 3.47
CA LEU A 214 -10.75 3.16 3.34
C LEU A 214 -10.93 3.53 1.86
N ILE A 215 -9.95 3.25 1.01
CA ILE A 215 -10.03 3.55 -0.43
C ILE A 215 -11.21 2.83 -1.08
N ARG A 216 -11.42 1.54 -0.81
CA ARG A 216 -12.60 0.80 -1.32
C ARG A 216 -13.91 1.45 -0.89
N ARG A 217 -14.00 1.92 0.36
CA ARG A 217 -15.17 2.69 0.84
C ARG A 217 -15.34 4.02 0.12
N LEU A 218 -14.26 4.75 -0.15
CA LEU A 218 -14.31 6.01 -0.91
C LEU A 218 -14.78 5.76 -2.35
N ILE A 219 -14.22 4.75 -3.02
CA ILE A 219 -14.62 4.36 -4.38
C ILE A 219 -16.10 4.01 -4.43
N LEU A 220 -16.61 3.18 -3.50
CA LEU A 220 -18.01 2.81 -3.48
C LEU A 220 -18.93 3.98 -3.11
N THR A 221 -18.60 4.72 -2.05
CA THR A 221 -19.42 5.83 -1.55
C THR A 221 -19.52 6.96 -2.56
N TYR A 222 -18.39 7.32 -3.17
CA TYR A 222 -18.32 8.45 -4.08
C TYR A 222 -18.24 8.06 -5.56
N THR A 223 -18.35 6.77 -5.89
CA THR A 223 -18.31 6.29 -7.28
C THR A 223 -17.08 6.81 -8.03
N LEU A 224 -15.90 6.75 -7.38
CA LEU A 224 -14.67 7.30 -7.96
C LEU A 224 -14.29 6.55 -9.24
N GLU A 225 -13.81 7.30 -10.23
CA GLU A 225 -13.39 6.74 -11.51
C GLU A 225 -11.98 6.14 -11.45
N PRO A 226 -11.68 5.11 -12.26
CA PRO A 226 -10.32 4.59 -12.41
C PRO A 226 -9.36 5.62 -13.02
N ALA A 227 -8.33 6.04 -12.27
CA ALA A 227 -7.32 6.98 -12.75
C ALA A 227 -6.26 6.26 -13.59
N GLY A 228 -6.02 6.76 -14.81
CA GLY A 228 -4.98 6.19 -15.68
C GLY A 228 -5.24 4.75 -16.12
N SER A 229 -6.51 4.34 -16.15
CA SER A 229 -6.89 2.97 -16.54
C SER A 229 -6.41 2.62 -17.93
N HIS A 230 -5.75 1.46 -18.04
CA HIS A 230 -5.47 0.81 -19.32
C HIS A 230 -6.67 -0.01 -19.84
N GLY A 231 -7.88 0.23 -19.28
CA GLY A 231 -9.07 -0.56 -19.53
C GLY A 231 -8.84 -2.01 -19.11
N VAL A 232 -9.27 -2.95 -19.96
CA VAL A 232 -9.09 -4.39 -19.73
C VAL A 232 -7.63 -4.86 -19.74
N TRP A 233 -6.68 -4.00 -20.12
CA TRP A 233 -5.25 -4.31 -20.16
C TRP A 233 -4.51 -3.95 -18.87
N GLY A 234 -5.18 -3.31 -17.92
CA GLY A 234 -4.68 -3.11 -16.57
C GLY A 234 -4.83 -4.39 -15.73
N LEU A 235 -4.00 -4.54 -14.70
CA LEU A 235 -4.17 -5.61 -13.72
C LEU A 235 -5.52 -5.45 -12.99
N ASP A 236 -5.80 -4.23 -12.54
CA ASP A 236 -6.99 -3.81 -11.78
C ASP A 236 -7.25 -2.32 -12.07
N ASP A 237 -8.48 -1.86 -11.83
CA ASP A 237 -8.87 -0.48 -12.11
C ASP A 237 -8.21 0.54 -11.18
N HIS A 238 -7.90 0.15 -9.94
CA HIS A 238 -7.54 1.06 -8.86
C HIS A 238 -6.22 0.70 -8.15
N SER A 239 -5.92 -0.59 -7.99
CA SER A 239 -4.87 -1.05 -7.06
C SER A 239 -3.86 -2.01 -7.70
N PHE A 240 -2.65 -2.04 -7.16
CA PHE A 240 -1.60 -2.99 -7.54
C PHE A 240 -0.96 -3.66 -6.33
N VAL A 241 -0.64 -2.86 -5.30
CA VAL A 241 -0.01 -3.29 -4.05
C VAL A 241 -0.68 -4.50 -3.36
N PRO A 242 -2.02 -4.62 -3.25
CA PRO A 242 -2.63 -5.79 -2.62
C PRO A 242 -2.30 -7.11 -3.30
N TYR A 243 -2.07 -7.10 -4.62
CA TYR A 243 -1.69 -8.30 -5.37
C TYR A 243 -0.25 -8.72 -5.10
N ILE A 244 0.65 -7.75 -4.84
CA ILE A 244 2.03 -8.02 -4.42
C ILE A 244 2.02 -8.65 -3.03
N PHE A 245 1.52 -7.95 -2.01
CA PHE A 245 1.57 -8.45 -0.63
C PHE A 245 0.71 -9.70 -0.41
N GLY A 246 -0.42 -9.78 -1.11
CA GLY A 246 -1.31 -10.92 -1.01
C GLY A 246 -0.78 -12.20 -1.65
N SER A 247 -0.01 -12.09 -2.75
CA SER A 247 0.67 -13.26 -3.33
C SER A 247 1.85 -13.71 -2.45
N ALA A 248 2.55 -12.79 -1.77
CA ALA A 248 3.56 -13.14 -0.79
C ALA A 248 2.97 -13.92 0.41
N GLN A 249 1.79 -13.54 0.92
CA GLN A 249 1.09 -14.25 2.00
C GLN A 249 0.82 -15.75 1.69
N LEU A 250 0.65 -16.10 0.41
CA LEU A 250 0.33 -17.46 -0.04
C LEU A 250 1.56 -18.24 -0.55
N SER A 251 2.72 -17.59 -0.56
CA SER A 251 3.98 -18.17 -1.03
C SER A 251 4.61 -19.11 -0.01
N PRO A 252 5.57 -19.98 -0.39
CA PRO A 252 6.18 -20.91 0.54
C PRO A 252 6.90 -20.18 1.70
N PRO A 253 7.04 -20.83 2.86
CA PRO A 253 7.66 -20.20 4.02
C PRO A 253 9.17 -19.99 3.82
N ILE A 254 9.67 -18.84 4.25
CA ILE A 254 11.08 -18.44 4.14
C ILE A 254 11.75 -18.39 5.53
N GLN A 255 13.07 -18.53 5.57
CA GLN A 255 13.85 -18.23 6.79
C GLN A 255 14.22 -16.75 6.80
N SER A 256 14.84 -16.27 5.72
CA SER A 256 15.20 -14.88 5.54
C SER A 256 14.70 -14.34 4.19
N ALA A 257 14.73 -13.02 4.02
CA ALA A 257 14.42 -12.37 2.73
C ALA A 257 15.38 -12.78 1.59
N ALA A 258 16.55 -13.34 1.90
CA ALA A 258 17.47 -13.89 0.90
C ALA A 258 16.97 -15.21 0.29
N ASP A 259 16.04 -15.89 0.96
CA ASP A 259 15.56 -17.23 0.62
C ASP A 259 14.20 -17.22 -0.08
N ILE A 260 13.78 -16.09 -0.66
CA ILE A 260 12.51 -16.00 -1.38
C ILE A 260 12.52 -16.98 -2.56
N PRO A 261 11.61 -17.98 -2.57
CA PRO A 261 11.58 -18.99 -3.61
C PRO A 261 11.05 -18.40 -4.92
N GLY A 262 11.48 -18.96 -6.05
CA GLY A 262 10.97 -18.54 -7.36
C GLY A 262 9.60 -19.10 -7.73
N GLU A 263 9.17 -20.18 -7.07
CA GLU A 263 7.97 -20.98 -7.37
C GLU A 263 7.45 -21.67 -6.09
N GLY A 264 6.21 -22.13 -6.12
CA GLY A 264 5.52 -22.83 -5.05
C GLY A 264 4.45 -21.99 -4.34
N SER A 265 3.73 -22.64 -3.44
CA SER A 265 2.68 -22.08 -2.60
C SER A 265 2.72 -22.74 -1.21
N LEU A 266 2.04 -22.17 -0.22
CA LEU A 266 1.72 -22.91 1.00
C LEU A 266 0.89 -24.17 0.71
N PRO A 267 0.99 -25.23 1.53
CA PRO A 267 0.22 -26.46 1.33
C PRO A 267 -1.31 -26.28 1.37
N ASP A 268 -1.77 -25.30 2.14
CA ASP A 268 -3.18 -24.95 2.36
C ASP A 268 -3.63 -23.70 1.60
N ALA A 269 -2.76 -23.12 0.76
CA ALA A 269 -3.13 -21.97 -0.06
C ALA A 269 -4.20 -22.38 -1.10
N PRO A 270 -5.18 -21.49 -1.37
CA PRO A 270 -6.06 -21.67 -2.53
C PRO A 270 -5.23 -21.70 -3.83
N ASP A 271 -5.73 -22.37 -4.85
CA ASP A 271 -5.06 -22.39 -6.15
C ASP A 271 -5.16 -21.01 -6.80
N PRO A 272 -4.17 -20.56 -7.60
CA PRO A 272 -4.29 -19.30 -8.34
C PRO A 272 -5.58 -19.20 -9.18
N GLY A 273 -6.02 -20.29 -9.80
CA GLY A 273 -7.26 -20.35 -10.58
C GLY A 273 -8.54 -20.10 -9.77
N ASP A 274 -8.48 -20.19 -8.43
CA ASP A 274 -9.63 -19.98 -7.55
C ASP A 274 -10.11 -18.53 -7.51
N VAL A 275 -9.35 -17.57 -8.03
CA VAL A 275 -9.80 -16.17 -8.21
C VAL A 275 -11.06 -16.06 -9.07
N SER A 276 -11.31 -17.05 -9.94
CA SER A 276 -12.53 -17.14 -10.77
C SER A 276 -13.74 -17.71 -10.03
N LYS A 277 -13.55 -18.26 -8.82
CA LYS A 277 -14.59 -18.96 -8.04
C LYS A 277 -15.08 -18.07 -6.89
N LYS A 278 -16.20 -17.38 -7.11
CA LYS A 278 -16.77 -16.40 -6.16
C LYS A 278 -16.90 -16.91 -4.71
N ASN A 279 -17.27 -18.16 -4.51
CA ASN A 279 -17.42 -18.75 -3.18
C ASN A 279 -16.08 -18.91 -2.44
N ILE A 280 -14.98 -19.19 -3.16
CA ILE A 280 -13.64 -19.24 -2.57
C ILE A 280 -13.18 -17.83 -2.28
N VAL A 281 -13.35 -16.92 -3.24
CA VAL A 281 -12.99 -15.50 -3.05
C VAL A 281 -13.67 -14.90 -1.83
N GLU A 282 -14.96 -15.17 -1.62
CA GLU A 282 -15.68 -14.65 -0.46
C GLU A 282 -15.15 -15.18 0.89
N ARG A 283 -14.63 -16.41 0.91
CA ARG A 283 -13.95 -16.97 2.08
C ARG A 283 -12.56 -16.34 2.27
N GLU A 284 -11.76 -16.31 1.22
CA GLU A 284 -10.35 -15.91 1.26
C GLU A 284 -10.14 -14.40 1.43
N ARG A 285 -11.08 -13.58 0.95
CA ARG A 285 -10.98 -12.10 0.99
C ARG A 285 -10.86 -11.52 2.41
N GLN A 286 -11.25 -12.28 3.43
CA GLN A 286 -11.16 -11.88 4.83
C GLN A 286 -9.77 -12.12 5.43
N ILE A 287 -8.98 -13.03 4.84
CA ILE A 287 -7.71 -13.49 5.40
C ILE A 287 -6.50 -13.14 4.52
N ASN A 288 -6.71 -12.92 3.22
CA ASN A 288 -5.64 -12.66 2.24
C ASN A 288 -5.86 -11.38 1.43
N MET A 289 -4.81 -10.59 1.25
CA MET A 289 -4.87 -9.28 0.59
C MET A 289 -5.13 -9.35 -0.92
N TYR A 290 -4.65 -10.39 -1.60
CA TYR A 290 -4.89 -10.63 -3.03
C TYR A 290 -6.37 -10.93 -3.24
N PHE A 291 -6.90 -11.89 -2.48
CA PHE A 291 -8.32 -12.23 -2.53
C PHE A 291 -9.22 -11.10 -2.02
N SER A 292 -8.73 -10.24 -1.12
CA SER A 292 -9.42 -9.01 -0.71
C SER A 292 -9.64 -8.06 -1.88
N ALA A 293 -8.61 -7.87 -2.73
CA ALA A 293 -8.74 -7.08 -3.96
C ALA A 293 -9.63 -7.77 -5.02
N ILE A 294 -9.47 -9.09 -5.23
CA ILE A 294 -10.36 -9.85 -6.14
C ILE A 294 -11.82 -9.78 -5.68
N GLY A 295 -12.08 -9.88 -4.37
CA GLY A 295 -13.42 -9.73 -3.80
C GLY A 295 -14.01 -8.36 -4.14
N PHE A 296 -13.22 -7.30 -4.02
CA PHE A 296 -13.65 -5.96 -4.41
C PHE A 296 -13.99 -5.84 -5.90
N ILE A 297 -13.25 -6.51 -6.80
CA ILE A 297 -13.61 -6.58 -8.22
C ILE A 297 -15.01 -7.18 -8.40
N TYR A 298 -15.35 -8.26 -7.69
CA TYR A 298 -16.69 -8.87 -7.77
C TYR A 298 -17.81 -8.00 -7.21
N ASP A 299 -17.50 -7.13 -6.25
CA ASP A 299 -18.45 -6.17 -5.71
C ASP A 299 -18.85 -5.16 -6.79
N VAL A 300 -17.85 -4.61 -7.51
CA VAL A 300 -18.02 -3.50 -8.47
C VAL A 300 -18.30 -3.93 -9.91
N LYS A 301 -17.72 -5.04 -10.38
CA LYS A 301 -17.90 -5.54 -11.77
C LYS A 301 -18.92 -6.67 -11.82
N LYS A 302 -19.62 -6.77 -12.95
CA LYS A 302 -20.59 -7.84 -13.26
C LYS A 302 -20.17 -8.57 -14.53
N GLY A 303 -20.63 -9.80 -14.67
CA GLY A 303 -20.26 -10.69 -15.77
C GLY A 303 -19.20 -11.73 -15.36
N PRO A 304 -18.76 -12.54 -16.32
CA PRO A 304 -17.67 -13.50 -16.14
C PRO A 304 -16.32 -12.81 -15.87
N PHE A 305 -15.54 -13.36 -14.95
CA PHE A 305 -14.27 -12.76 -14.51
C PHE A 305 -13.27 -12.52 -15.65
N TRP A 306 -13.18 -13.47 -16.59
CA TRP A 306 -12.27 -13.40 -17.74
C TRP A 306 -12.64 -12.30 -18.75
N GLU A 307 -13.89 -11.81 -18.77
CA GLU A 307 -14.30 -10.72 -19.67
C GLU A 307 -13.86 -9.36 -19.15
N HIS A 308 -13.97 -9.13 -17.84
CA HIS A 308 -13.75 -7.81 -17.24
C HIS A 308 -12.38 -7.66 -16.53
N SER A 309 -11.67 -8.77 -16.32
CA SER A 309 -10.36 -8.84 -15.68
C SER A 309 -9.43 -9.88 -16.36
N PRO A 310 -9.21 -9.78 -17.68
CA PRO A 310 -8.48 -10.81 -18.44
C PRO A 310 -7.02 -10.98 -17.98
N ILE A 311 -6.32 -9.91 -17.62
CA ILE A 311 -4.93 -10.01 -17.13
C ILE A 311 -4.84 -10.84 -15.84
N LEU A 312 -5.72 -10.57 -14.86
CA LEU A 312 -5.79 -11.37 -13.63
C LEU A 312 -6.22 -12.81 -13.92
N PHE A 313 -7.09 -13.02 -14.90
CA PHE A 313 -7.49 -14.36 -15.32
C PHE A 313 -6.32 -15.12 -15.96
N ASP A 314 -5.52 -14.47 -16.80
CA ASP A 314 -4.32 -15.08 -17.40
C ASP A 314 -3.27 -15.42 -16.32
N ILE A 315 -3.03 -14.50 -15.38
CA ILE A 315 -2.15 -14.73 -14.22
C ILE A 315 -2.65 -15.91 -13.37
N SER A 316 -3.97 -16.07 -13.22
CA SER A 316 -4.55 -17.21 -12.49
C SER A 316 -4.24 -18.57 -13.12
N GLY A 317 -3.82 -18.60 -14.39
CA GLY A 317 -3.37 -19.79 -15.10
C GLY A 317 -1.93 -20.23 -14.76
N VAL A 318 -1.17 -19.45 -13.98
CA VAL A 318 0.20 -19.77 -13.59
C VAL A 318 0.22 -20.97 -12.65
N ARG A 319 0.71 -22.12 -13.14
CA ARG A 319 0.77 -23.39 -12.40
C ARG A 319 1.94 -23.51 -11.43
N ALA A 320 2.93 -22.63 -11.54
CA ALA A 320 4.13 -22.63 -10.71
C ALA A 320 3.90 -22.06 -9.30
N GLY A 321 2.65 -21.75 -8.92
CA GLY A 321 2.29 -21.31 -7.57
C GLY A 321 2.42 -19.81 -7.31
N TRP A 322 2.05 -19.38 -6.10
CA TRP A 322 1.97 -17.98 -5.71
C TRP A 322 3.31 -17.26 -5.67
N ALA A 323 4.41 -17.96 -5.35
CA ALA A 323 5.74 -17.35 -5.40
C ALA A 323 6.14 -16.95 -6.82
N LYS A 324 5.70 -17.69 -7.85
CA LYS A 324 5.92 -17.31 -9.24
C LYS A 324 5.13 -16.05 -9.61
N ILE A 325 3.89 -15.94 -9.12
CA ILE A 325 3.02 -14.79 -9.32
C ILE A 325 3.59 -13.55 -8.62
N ASN A 326 4.13 -13.72 -7.40
CA ASN A 326 4.74 -12.63 -6.63
C ASN A 326 6.06 -12.13 -7.23
N LYS A 327 6.80 -13.01 -7.90
CA LYS A 327 8.17 -12.76 -8.33
C LYS A 327 8.29 -11.46 -9.13
N VAL A 328 9.05 -10.52 -8.57
CA VAL A 328 9.49 -9.27 -9.18
C VAL A 328 10.73 -9.50 -10.06
#